data_AF-A0A327NNI8-F1
#
_entry.id   AF-A0A327NNI8-F1
#
_cell.length_a   1.000
_cell.length_b   1.000
_cell.length_c   1.000
_cell.angle_alpha   90.00
_cell.angle_beta   90.00
_cell.angle_gamma   90.00
#
_symmetry.space_group_name_H-M   'P 1'
#
loop_
_entity.id
_entity.type
_entity.pdbx_description
1 polymer ?
#
loop_
_entity_poly.entity_id
_entity_poly.type
_entity_poly.pdbx_seq_one_letter_code
_entity_poly.pdbx_strand_id
1 'polypeptide(L)'
;MHYVFKYDGSSSTIDIYANGSVVSNSDYRQRGTTGPLVFPTPTQVLIGAFPNASTGFASSATQVWQGLFNGSIDEVRVYNKALSDTDVSSLYQLEKAGR
;
A
#
# COMPACT_ATOMS: atom_id res chain seq x y z
N MET A 1 -11.09 8.86 4.57
CA MET A 1 -9.77 9.36 4.09
C MET A 1 -9.31 8.38 3.05
N HIS A 2 -8.87 8.84 1.87
CA HIS A 2 -8.42 7.94 0.79
C HIS A 2 -6.90 7.96 0.71
N TYR A 3 -6.27 6.79 0.80
CA TYR A 3 -4.82 6.61 0.69
C TYR A 3 -4.49 5.68 -0.45
N VAL A 4 -3.46 6.04 -1.22
CA VAL A 4 -2.90 5.17 -2.26
C VAL A 4 -1.40 5.05 -2.05
N PHE A 5 -0.91 3.82 -2.01
CA PHE A 5 0.49 3.50 -2.20
C PHE A 5 0.67 2.98 -3.62
N LYS A 6 1.55 3.59 -4.39
CA LYS A 6 1.86 3.21 -5.76
C LYS A 6 3.34 2.86 -5.83
N TYR A 7 3.62 1.71 -6.44
CA TYR A 7 4.96 1.33 -6.83
C TYR A 7 5.01 1.08 -8.33
N ASP A 8 5.95 1.73 -9.00
CA ASP A 8 6.26 1.49 -10.40
C ASP A 8 7.60 0.77 -10.51
N GLY A 9 7.57 -0.52 -10.85
CA GLY A 9 8.76 -1.35 -10.98
C GLY A 9 9.63 -1.02 -12.20
N SER A 10 9.12 -0.29 -13.20
CA SER A 10 9.91 0.12 -14.36
C SER A 10 10.88 1.25 -14.00
N SER A 11 10.42 2.18 -13.17
CA SER A 11 11.19 3.32 -12.67
C SER A 11 11.73 3.11 -11.25
N SER A 12 11.35 2.02 -10.58
CA SER A 12 11.59 1.78 -9.15
C SER A 12 11.13 2.95 -8.26
N THR A 13 9.98 3.55 -8.58
CA THR A 13 9.47 4.73 -7.88
C THR A 13 8.35 4.36 -6.92
N ILE A 14 8.37 4.94 -5.71
CA ILE A 14 7.27 4.88 -4.73
C ILE A 14 6.60 6.24 -4.62
N ASP A 15 5.27 6.24 -4.73
CA ASP A 15 4.43 7.40 -4.50
C ASP A 15 3.39 7.08 -3.43
N ILE A 16 3.18 8.03 -2.52
CA ILE A 16 2.09 7.98 -1.55
C ILE A 16 1.15 9.14 -1.84
N TYR A 17 -0.14 8.85 -1.95
CA TYR A 17 -1.18 9.85 -2.15
C TYR A 17 -2.12 9.88 -0.96
N ALA A 18 -2.56 11.08 -0.59
CA ALA A 18 -3.66 11.30 0.33
C ALA A 18 -4.71 12.17 -0.37
N ASN A 19 -5.97 11.74 -0.36
CA ASN A 19 -7.10 12.46 -0.98
C ASN A 19 -6.81 12.88 -2.45
N GLY A 20 -6.22 11.97 -3.22
CA GLY A 20 -5.91 12.18 -4.64
C GLY A 20 -4.64 13.01 -4.93
N SER A 21 -3.95 13.55 -3.91
CA SER A 21 -2.74 14.34 -4.08
C SER A 21 -1.50 13.60 -3.60
N VAL A 22 -0.36 13.75 -4.29
CA VAL A 22 0.92 13.17 -3.86
C VAL A 22 1.38 13.83 -2.55
N VAL A 23 1.74 13.02 -1.56
CA VAL A 23 2.27 13.44 -0.25
C VAL A 23 3.64 12.83 0.07
N SER A 24 4.15 11.91 -0.74
CA SER A 24 5.51 11.40 -0.60
C SER A 24 6.55 12.49 -0.90
N ASN A 25 7.59 12.57 -0.08
CA ASN A 25 8.72 13.48 -0.30
C ASN A 25 9.44 13.13 -1.61
N SER A 26 9.55 14.11 -2.52
CA SER A 26 10.15 13.97 -3.85
C SER A 26 11.54 13.35 -3.85
N ASP A 27 12.36 13.66 -2.83
CA ASP A 27 13.76 13.25 -2.77
C ASP A 27 13.92 11.75 -2.46
N TYR A 28 12.86 11.12 -1.91
CA TYR A 28 12.89 9.73 -1.45
C TYR A 28 11.96 8.80 -2.24
N ARG A 29 11.43 9.26 -3.38
CA ARG A 29 10.54 8.44 -4.24
C ARG A 29 11.32 7.38 -5.03
N GLN A 30 12.54 7.70 -5.48
CA GLN A 30 13.37 6.81 -6.29
C GLN A 30 14.04 5.73 -5.42
N ARG A 31 13.86 4.46 -5.78
CA ARG A 31 14.43 3.29 -5.06
C ARG A 31 15.56 2.61 -5.84
N GLY A 32 16.15 3.29 -6.82
CA GLY A 32 17.28 2.79 -7.61
C GLY A 32 16.86 1.68 -8.57
N THR A 33 17.43 0.48 -8.41
CA THR A 33 17.25 -0.65 -9.34
C THR A 33 16.42 -1.78 -8.75
N THR A 34 15.40 -1.46 -7.96
CA THR A 34 14.57 -2.46 -7.26
C THR A 34 13.77 -3.33 -8.25
N GLY A 35 13.31 -2.77 -9.37
CA GLY A 35 12.63 -3.52 -10.44
C GLY A 35 11.19 -3.96 -10.08
N PRO A 36 10.57 -4.86 -10.85
CA PRO A 36 9.21 -5.34 -10.56
C PRO A 36 9.07 -6.05 -9.19
N LEU A 37 7.91 -5.91 -8.54
CA LEU A 37 7.60 -6.68 -7.32
C LEU A 37 7.44 -8.17 -7.66
N VAL A 38 8.06 -9.02 -6.85
CA VAL A 38 7.96 -10.48 -6.95
C VAL A 38 7.24 -11.01 -5.71
N PHE A 39 6.15 -11.75 -5.92
CA PHE A 39 5.36 -12.38 -4.87
C PHE A 39 5.57 -13.90 -4.92
N PRO A 40 6.54 -14.45 -4.17
CA PRO A 40 6.82 -15.89 -4.19
C PRO A 40 5.67 -16.67 -3.54
N THR A 41 5.42 -17.91 -4.00
CA THR A 41 4.41 -18.77 -3.39
C THR A 41 5.00 -19.59 -2.23
N PRO A 42 4.34 -19.66 -1.06
CA PRO A 42 3.07 -18.99 -0.72
C PRO A 42 3.24 -17.50 -0.38
N THR A 43 2.30 -16.66 -0.83
CA THR A 43 2.16 -15.26 -0.41
C THR A 43 0.85 -15.12 0.37
N GLN A 44 0.87 -14.32 1.44
CA GLN A 44 -0.30 -14.00 2.25
C GLN A 44 -0.48 -12.48 2.35
N VAL A 45 -1.73 -12.03 2.37
CA VAL A 45 -2.09 -10.62 2.63
C VAL A 45 -2.57 -10.49 4.08
N LEU A 46 -2.09 -9.46 4.76
CA LEU A 46 -2.51 -9.09 6.11
C LEU A 46 -2.97 -7.63 6.10
N ILE A 47 -4.17 -7.37 6.65
CA ILE A 47 -4.75 -6.02 6.74
C ILE A 47 -4.99 -5.72 8.22
N GLY A 48 -4.58 -4.52 8.66
CA GLY A 48 -4.85 -4.04 10.02
C GLY A 48 -4.00 -4.67 11.12
N ALA A 49 -2.93 -5.40 10.78
CA ALA A 49 -2.05 -6.04 11.75
C ALA A 49 -0.61 -6.16 11.23
N PHE A 50 0.33 -6.50 12.12
CA PHE A 50 1.73 -6.80 11.76
C PHE A 50 1.95 -8.31 11.56
N PRO A 51 2.88 -8.72 10.68
CA PRO A 51 3.22 -10.13 10.48
C PRO A 51 3.99 -10.70 11.69
N ASN A 52 3.36 -11.58 12.44
CA ASN A 52 3.92 -12.30 13.58
C ASN A 52 3.23 -13.66 13.79
N ALA A 53 3.68 -14.41 14.79
CA ALA A 53 3.18 -15.74 15.09
C ALA A 53 1.67 -15.74 15.39
N SER A 54 1.14 -14.67 16.01
CA SER A 54 -0.30 -14.50 16.25
C SER A 54 -1.13 -14.15 14.99
N THR A 55 -0.49 -13.74 13.89
CA THR A 55 -1.16 -13.41 12.61
C THR A 55 -0.84 -14.41 11.49
N GLY A 56 -0.30 -15.58 11.82
CA GLY A 56 -0.02 -16.67 10.87
C GLY A 56 1.42 -16.75 10.36
N PHE A 57 2.32 -15.88 10.83
CA PHE A 57 3.72 -15.86 10.43
C PHE A 57 4.59 -16.52 11.50
N ALA A 58 4.60 -17.86 11.53
CA ALA A 58 5.20 -18.67 12.59
C ALA A 58 6.68 -18.35 12.90
N SER A 59 7.46 -17.93 11.91
CA SER A 59 8.88 -17.57 12.07
C SER A 59 9.13 -16.16 12.61
N SER A 60 8.07 -15.38 12.88
CA SER A 60 8.15 -14.01 13.38
C SER A 60 7.57 -13.94 14.79
N ALA A 61 8.41 -13.84 15.82
CA ALA A 61 7.94 -13.77 17.20
C ALA A 61 7.09 -12.52 17.45
N THR A 62 5.98 -12.66 18.18
CA THR A 62 5.11 -11.54 18.56
C THR A 62 5.87 -10.55 19.45
N GLN A 63 5.81 -9.27 19.09
CA GLN A 63 6.41 -8.15 19.83
C GLN A 63 5.34 -7.27 20.46
N VAL A 64 5.63 -6.67 21.61
CA VAL A 64 4.65 -5.84 22.36
C VAL A 64 4.17 -4.62 21.56
N TRP A 65 5.03 -4.05 20.70
CA TRP A 65 4.68 -2.90 19.87
C TRP A 65 3.81 -3.25 18.65
N GLN A 66 3.61 -4.55 18.34
CA GLN A 66 2.80 -5.02 17.21
C GLN A 66 1.30 -5.01 17.55
N GLY A 67 0.77 -3.83 17.83
CA GLY A 67 -0.67 -3.63 18.02
C GLY A 67 -1.47 -3.83 16.73
N LEU A 68 -2.77 -4.05 16.89
CA LEU A 68 -3.73 -4.02 15.78
C LEU A 68 -4.07 -2.57 15.41
N PHE A 69 -4.43 -2.35 14.14
CA PHE A 69 -4.96 -1.08 13.70
C PHE A 69 -6.31 -0.81 14.39
N ASN A 70 -6.44 0.35 15.02
CA ASN A 70 -7.67 0.78 15.68
C ASN A 70 -8.38 1.83 14.81
N GLY A 71 -9.27 1.37 13.94
CA GLY A 71 -10.06 2.21 13.04
C GLY A 71 -10.86 1.37 12.03
N SER A 72 -11.61 2.05 11.17
CA SER A 72 -12.34 1.41 10.06
C SER A 72 -11.52 1.45 8.78
N ILE A 73 -11.54 0.35 8.03
CA ILE A 73 -10.98 0.23 6.67
C ILE A 73 -12.13 -0.23 5.78
N ASP A 74 -12.34 0.43 4.64
CA ASP A 74 -13.28 -0.02 3.62
C ASP A 74 -12.63 0.05 2.21
N GLU A 75 -13.34 -0.47 1.21
CA GLU A 75 -13.05 -0.32 -0.22
C GLU A 75 -11.58 -0.58 -0.63
N VAL A 76 -10.98 -1.62 -0.04
CA VAL A 76 -9.58 -2.00 -0.33
C VAL A 76 -9.46 -2.54 -1.76
N ARG A 77 -8.59 -1.90 -2.56
CA ARG A 77 -8.31 -2.31 -3.94
C ARG A 77 -6.81 -2.54 -4.13
N VAL A 78 -6.47 -3.56 -4.91
CA VAL A 78 -5.09 -3.90 -5.29
C VAL A 78 -5.02 -4.00 -6.81
N TYR A 79 -4.05 -3.32 -7.40
CA TYR A 79 -3.84 -3.29 -8.84
C TYR A 79 -2.53 -3.98 -9.19
N ASN A 80 -2.52 -4.71 -10.31
CA ASN A 80 -1.31 -5.33 -10.87
C ASN A 80 -0.51 -4.38 -11.77
N LYS A 81 -0.79 -3.08 -11.70
CA LYS A 81 -0.11 -2.02 -12.46
C LYS A 81 0.06 -0.78 -11.59
N ALA A 82 1.08 0.01 -11.89
CA ALA A 82 1.19 1.36 -11.36
C ALA A 82 0.08 2.23 -11.97
N LEU A 83 -0.74 2.85 -11.12
CA LEU A 83 -1.77 3.80 -11.56
C LEU A 83 -1.13 5.13 -11.98
N SER A 84 -1.74 5.82 -12.94
CA SER A 84 -1.35 7.20 -13.24
C SER A 84 -1.86 8.16 -12.16
N ASP A 85 -1.28 9.35 -12.07
CA ASP A 85 -1.75 10.39 -11.13
C ASP A 85 -3.22 10.77 -11.39
N THR A 86 -3.63 10.78 -12.66
CA THR A 86 -5.01 11.03 -13.08
C THR A 86 -5.95 9.90 -12.65
N ASP A 87 -5.52 8.64 -12.71
CA ASP A 87 -6.31 7.50 -12.23
C ASP A 87 -6.56 7.63 -10.72
N VAL A 88 -5.53 7.95 -9.94
CA VAL A 88 -5.63 8.12 -8.48
C VAL A 88 -6.57 9.28 -8.11
N SER A 89 -6.46 10.41 -8.82
CA SER A 89 -7.37 11.54 -8.63
C SER A 89 -8.82 11.16 -8.96
N SER A 90 -9.03 10.42 -10.05
CA SER A 90 -10.37 9.98 -10.46
C SER A 90 -10.99 9.01 -9.45
N LEU A 91 -10.21 8.05 -8.94
CA LEU A 91 -10.66 7.13 -7.87
C LEU A 91 -11.12 7.89 -6.63
N TYR A 92 -10.34 8.89 -6.19
CA TYR A 92 -10.73 9.72 -5.05
C TYR A 92 -12.07 10.44 -5.27
N GLN A 93 -12.31 10.98 -6.48
CA GLN A 93 -13.58 11.66 -6.78
C GLN A 93 -14.77 10.68 -6.82
N LEU A 94 -14.57 9.47 -7.35
CA LEU A 94 -15.59 8.43 -7.35
C LEU A 94 -15.98 8.02 -5.93
N GLU A 95 -14.99 7.75 -5.08
CA GLU A 95 -15.23 7.41 -3.67
C GLU A 95 -15.96 8.53 -2.93
N LYS A 96 -15.57 9.79 -3.16
CA LYS A 96 -16.26 10.95 -2.58
C LYS A 96 -17.71 11.07 -3.05
N ALA A 97 -18.02 10.60 -4.25
CA ALA A 97 -19.38 10.52 -4.78
C ALA A 97 -20.15 9.28 -4.28
N GLY A 98 -19.54 8.42 -3.46
CA GLY A 98 -20.14 7.19 -2.94
C GLY A 98 -20.24 6.09 -4.00
N ARG A 99 -19.30 6.04 -4.96
CA ARG A 99 -19.31 5.13 -6.11
C ARG A 99 -18.01 4.36 -6.26
#